data_AF-A0A7S1Z8E5-F1
#
_entry.id   AF-A0A7S1Z8E5-F1
#
_cell.length_a   1.000
_cell.length_b   1.000
_cell.length_c   1.000
_cell.angle_alpha   90.00
_cell.angle_beta   90.00
_cell.angle_gamma   90.00
#
_symmetry.space_group_name_H-M   'P 1'
#
loop_
_entity.id
_entity.type
_entity.pdbx_description
1 polymer ?
#
loop_
_entity_poly.entity_id
_entity_poly.type
_entity_poly.pdbx_seq_one_letter_code
_entity_poly.pdbx_strand_id
1 'polypeptide(L)'
;MAKPKKEDQPVNVENLLQDDNSECSVVEELTEKDRKIIQKLSSRGYHLPDYTYCQDFVQFLCNNHPILGFFLSHKLHPFTVFDRIFCLVGSAAFGLAATCGVFLLIFYLHQLDDEVGGWVEVHDWVLAGWAAVLNSCFDMTLWYLRSCPCCQPGARYDMDMRCGGPGWVWLGRSVAGLIVLVAAASALTAFMLQTWLIEENPEIGAESFSFLSSWSLEFGLSLFIVSPIMFFIFFSGILGCFRFPFLGGRPYEIRREQKENMQKENKKKGAKPVKDYVPPSGDSDV
;
A
#
# COMPACT_ATOMS: atom_id res chain seq x y z
N MET A 1 -16.76 -47.06 39.04
CA MET A 1 -18.13 -46.73 38.59
C MET A 1 -18.04 -46.16 37.18
N ALA A 2 -18.43 -46.95 36.18
CA ALA A 2 -18.43 -46.55 34.77
C ALA A 2 -19.74 -45.84 34.42
N LYS A 3 -19.67 -44.70 33.71
CA LYS A 3 -20.85 -43.97 33.22
C LYS A 3 -21.44 -44.67 31.99
N PRO A 4 -22.78 -44.79 31.88
CA PRO A 4 -23.42 -45.43 30.72
C PRO A 4 -23.34 -44.54 29.47
N LYS A 5 -23.14 -45.20 28.32
CA LYS A 5 -23.23 -44.64 26.96
C LYS A 5 -24.67 -44.16 26.69
N LYS A 6 -24.82 -42.95 26.16
CA LYS A 6 -26.09 -42.45 25.60
C LYS A 6 -26.27 -43.05 24.20
N GLU A 7 -27.44 -43.61 23.94
CA GLU A 7 -27.91 -44.04 22.62
C GLU A 7 -28.37 -42.84 21.80
N ASP A 8 -27.96 -42.82 20.53
CA ASP A 8 -28.30 -41.81 19.54
C ASP A 8 -29.74 -42.01 19.03
N GLN A 9 -30.57 -40.97 19.16
CA GLN A 9 -31.88 -40.91 18.50
C GLN A 9 -31.72 -40.37 17.06
N PRO A 10 -32.47 -40.90 16.08
CA PRO A 10 -32.43 -40.40 14.72
C PRO A 10 -33.03 -39.00 14.63
N VAL A 11 -32.23 -38.07 14.12
CA VAL A 11 -32.61 -36.69 13.84
C VAL A 11 -33.58 -36.67 12.66
N ASN A 12 -34.75 -36.06 12.87
CA ASN A 12 -35.78 -35.87 11.86
C ASN A 12 -35.33 -34.83 10.82
N VAL A 13 -35.14 -35.26 9.57
CA VAL A 13 -34.50 -34.51 8.48
C VAL A 13 -35.46 -33.53 7.77
N GLU A 14 -36.76 -33.57 8.05
CA GLU A 14 -37.78 -32.87 7.25
C GLU A 14 -37.99 -31.38 7.59
N ASN A 15 -37.23 -30.81 8.53
CA ASN A 15 -37.31 -29.37 8.89
C ASN A 15 -36.14 -28.51 8.35
N LEU A 16 -35.37 -28.98 7.37
CA LEU A 16 -34.14 -28.35 6.91
C LEU A 16 -34.26 -27.51 5.61
N LEU A 17 -35.47 -27.23 5.12
CA LEU A 17 -35.67 -26.56 3.83
C LEU A 17 -36.28 -25.14 3.90
N GLN A 18 -36.07 -24.40 5.00
CA GLN A 18 -36.57 -23.03 5.13
C GLN A 18 -35.63 -22.10 5.92
N ASP A 19 -34.33 -22.10 5.60
CA ASP A 19 -33.41 -21.08 6.09
C ASP A 19 -32.60 -20.49 4.92
N ASP A 20 -33.08 -19.35 4.40
CA ASP A 20 -32.34 -18.45 3.49
C ASP A 20 -31.12 -17.79 4.17
N ASN A 21 -30.69 -18.29 5.34
CA ASN A 21 -29.42 -18.01 6.01
C ASN A 21 -28.30 -19.01 5.68
N SER A 22 -28.52 -19.93 4.73
CA SER A 22 -27.60 -21.00 4.36
C SER A 22 -26.56 -20.65 3.27
N GLU A 23 -26.13 -19.39 3.17
CA GLU A 23 -25.05 -18.97 2.25
C GLU A 23 -23.67 -18.77 2.93
N CYS A 24 -23.49 -19.20 4.18
CA CYS A 24 -22.22 -19.06 4.90
C CYS A 24 -21.78 -20.32 5.66
N SER A 25 -21.97 -21.51 5.08
CA SER A 25 -21.48 -22.78 5.67
C SER A 25 -20.31 -23.42 4.91
N VAL A 26 -19.82 -22.78 3.84
CA VAL A 26 -18.54 -23.12 3.19
C VAL A 26 -17.49 -22.06 3.50
N VAL A 27 -17.45 -21.59 4.76
CA VAL A 27 -16.18 -21.08 5.29
C VAL A 27 -15.35 -22.31 5.57
N GLU A 28 -14.69 -22.81 4.51
CA GLU A 28 -13.60 -23.78 4.58
C GLU A 28 -12.74 -23.40 5.79
N GLU A 29 -12.64 -24.29 6.77
CA GLU A 29 -12.09 -23.98 8.08
C GLU A 29 -10.64 -23.51 7.91
N LEU A 30 -10.45 -22.19 7.83
CA LEU A 30 -9.16 -21.57 7.55
C LEU A 30 -8.16 -22.09 8.56
N THR A 31 -7.10 -22.72 8.06
CA THR A 31 -6.06 -23.29 8.91
C THR A 31 -5.40 -22.16 9.72
N GLU A 32 -4.82 -22.50 10.87
CA GLU A 32 -4.07 -21.51 11.67
C GLU A 32 -2.94 -20.87 10.84
N LYS A 33 -2.36 -21.60 9.89
CA LYS A 33 -1.35 -21.10 8.96
C LYS A 33 -1.92 -20.04 8.03
N ASP A 34 -3.09 -20.27 7.45
CA ASP A 34 -3.75 -19.31 6.57
C ASP A 34 -4.11 -18.02 7.30
N ARG A 35 -4.61 -18.13 8.54
CA ARG A 35 -4.91 -16.95 9.37
C ARG A 35 -3.66 -16.11 9.63
N LYS A 36 -2.52 -16.75 9.92
CA LYS A 36 -1.23 -16.06 10.07
C LYS A 36 -0.76 -15.40 8.78
N ILE A 37 -0.94 -16.07 7.64
CA ILE A 37 -0.61 -15.50 6.33
C ILE A 37 -1.49 -14.28 6.05
N ILE A 38 -2.81 -14.38 6.22
CA ILE A 38 -3.75 -13.25 6.05
C ILE A 38 -3.35 -12.07 6.95
N GLN A 39 -2.99 -12.35 8.19
CA GLN A 39 -2.55 -11.32 9.15
C GLN A 39 -1.23 -10.66 8.73
N LYS A 40 -0.27 -11.43 8.22
CA LYS A 40 0.98 -10.88 7.69
C LYS A 40 0.72 -10.07 6.41
N LEU A 41 -0.10 -10.58 5.49
CA LEU A 41 -0.46 -9.86 4.27
C LEU A 41 -1.22 -8.56 4.55
N SER A 42 -2.14 -8.55 5.53
CA SER A 42 -2.88 -7.35 5.93
C SER A 42 -1.98 -6.29 6.57
N SER A 43 -1.00 -6.72 7.35
CA SER A 43 0.00 -5.83 7.97
C SER A 43 1.15 -5.47 7.04
N ARG A 44 1.10 -5.88 5.76
CA ARG A 44 2.16 -5.70 4.76
C ARG A 44 3.50 -6.29 5.20
N GLY A 45 3.43 -7.41 5.92
CA GLY A 45 4.58 -8.18 6.33
C GLY A 45 5.50 -8.48 5.15
N TYR A 46 6.79 -8.23 5.36
CA TYR A 46 7.86 -8.49 4.41
C TYR A 46 8.35 -9.94 4.46
N HIS A 47 7.82 -10.76 5.38
CA HIS A 47 8.23 -12.17 5.53
C HIS A 47 7.07 -13.11 5.77
N LEU A 48 6.85 -14.07 4.87
CA LEU A 48 5.93 -15.20 5.07
C LEU A 48 6.66 -16.45 5.58
N PRO A 49 5.99 -17.32 6.37
CA PRO A 49 6.59 -18.56 6.84
C PRO A 49 7.00 -19.43 5.65
N ASP A 50 8.17 -20.06 5.76
CA ASP A 50 8.78 -20.95 4.75
C ASP A 50 9.28 -20.26 3.47
N TYR A 51 9.24 -18.92 3.39
CA TYR A 51 9.68 -18.18 2.20
C TYR A 51 11.16 -17.77 2.31
N THR A 52 11.86 -17.88 1.18
CA THR A 52 13.20 -17.32 0.99
C THR A 52 13.15 -15.80 0.80
N TYR A 53 14.30 -15.12 0.89
CA TYR A 53 14.39 -13.66 0.70
C TYR A 53 13.79 -13.20 -0.65
N CYS A 54 14.13 -13.88 -1.74
CA CYS A 54 13.64 -13.52 -3.07
C CYS A 54 12.14 -13.78 -3.22
N GLN A 55 11.63 -14.89 -2.66
CA GLN A 55 10.20 -15.19 -2.69
C GLN A 55 9.39 -14.17 -1.91
N ASP A 56 9.88 -13.77 -0.73
CA ASP A 56 9.29 -12.70 0.07
C ASP A 56 9.29 -11.37 -0.69
N PHE A 57 10.38 -11.02 -1.38
CA PHE A 57 10.46 -9.78 -2.16
C PHE A 57 9.46 -9.79 -3.32
N VAL A 58 9.42 -10.86 -4.10
CA VAL A 58 8.46 -10.99 -5.23
C VAL A 58 7.04 -10.97 -4.71
N GLN A 59 6.74 -11.69 -3.63
CA GLN A 59 5.42 -11.65 -3.00
C GLN A 59 5.08 -10.24 -2.51
N PHE A 60 6.02 -9.53 -1.89
CA PHE A 60 5.81 -8.17 -1.40
C PHE A 60 5.55 -7.22 -2.57
N LEU A 61 6.36 -7.27 -3.62
CA LEU A 61 6.19 -6.48 -4.84
C LEU A 61 4.83 -6.76 -5.48
N CYS A 62 4.52 -8.03 -5.76
CA CYS A 62 3.26 -8.41 -6.38
C CYS A 62 2.05 -8.00 -5.54
N ASN A 63 2.10 -8.08 -4.21
CA ASN A 63 0.95 -7.71 -3.40
C ASN A 63 0.72 -6.20 -3.28
N ASN A 64 1.79 -5.40 -3.29
CA ASN A 64 1.73 -3.95 -3.02
C ASN A 64 1.79 -3.08 -4.27
N HIS A 65 2.28 -3.61 -5.39
CA HIS A 65 2.37 -2.84 -6.63
C HIS A 65 0.98 -2.57 -7.21
N PRO A 66 0.65 -1.32 -7.61
CA PRO A 66 -0.67 -0.96 -8.10
C PRO A 66 -1.16 -1.84 -9.25
N ILE A 67 -0.33 -2.06 -10.28
CA ILE A 67 -0.68 -2.92 -11.43
C ILE A 67 -0.44 -4.42 -11.15
N LEU A 68 0.76 -4.84 -10.74
CA LEU A 68 1.06 -6.28 -10.60
C LEU A 68 0.13 -6.98 -9.60
N GLY A 69 -0.36 -6.26 -8.59
CA GLY A 69 -1.28 -6.81 -7.61
C GLY A 69 -2.67 -7.16 -8.13
N PHE A 70 -3.06 -6.72 -9.33
CA PHE A 70 -4.28 -7.23 -9.96
C PHE A 70 -4.15 -8.69 -10.40
N PHE A 71 -2.96 -9.06 -10.87
CA PHE A 71 -2.75 -10.33 -11.55
C PHE A 71 -2.02 -11.34 -10.67
N LEU A 72 -1.10 -10.87 -9.83
CA LEU A 72 -0.14 -11.69 -9.11
C LEU A 72 -0.31 -11.62 -7.59
N SER A 73 -1.41 -11.04 -7.10
CA SER A 73 -1.63 -11.00 -5.66
C SER A 73 -1.85 -12.41 -5.10
N HIS A 74 -1.34 -12.63 -3.90
CA HIS A 74 -1.58 -13.85 -3.16
C HIS A 74 -3.09 -14.07 -2.96
N LYS A 75 -3.58 -15.30 -3.12
CA LYS A 75 -5.01 -15.64 -3.03
C LYS A 75 -5.65 -15.24 -1.70
N LEU A 76 -4.88 -15.31 -0.62
CA LEU A 76 -5.30 -14.90 0.74
C LEU A 76 -5.12 -13.40 1.03
N HIS A 77 -4.81 -12.58 0.03
CA HIS A 77 -4.61 -11.16 0.25
C HIS A 77 -5.96 -10.49 0.59
N PRO A 78 -6.05 -9.67 1.66
CA PRO A 78 -7.32 -9.13 2.13
C PRO A 78 -7.92 -8.04 1.23
N PHE A 79 -7.13 -7.47 0.32
CA PHE A 79 -7.62 -6.42 -0.58
C PHE A 79 -8.39 -7.02 -1.75
N THR A 80 -9.59 -6.49 -1.93
CA THR A 80 -10.43 -6.82 -3.08
C THR A 80 -9.88 -6.17 -4.36
N VAL A 81 -10.34 -6.64 -5.52
CA VAL A 81 -10.03 -6.00 -6.81
C VAL A 81 -10.51 -4.55 -6.82
N PHE A 82 -11.67 -4.25 -6.22
CA PHE A 82 -12.18 -2.88 -6.12
C PHE A 82 -11.29 -1.96 -5.30
N ASP A 83 -10.69 -2.45 -4.20
CA ASP A 83 -9.73 -1.67 -3.43
C ASP A 83 -8.49 -1.32 -4.26
N ARG A 84 -8.04 -2.25 -5.10
CA ARG A 84 -6.91 -2.02 -6.00
C ARG A 84 -7.25 -1.01 -7.08
N ILE A 85 -8.45 -1.09 -7.68
CA ILE A 85 -8.93 -0.09 -8.66
C ILE A 85 -8.96 1.29 -7.99
N PHE A 86 -9.50 1.38 -6.78
CA PHE A 86 -9.55 2.63 -6.03
C PHE A 86 -8.17 3.23 -5.80
N CYS A 87 -7.20 2.44 -5.36
CA CYS A 87 -5.82 2.91 -5.18
C CYS A 87 -5.18 3.35 -6.51
N LEU A 88 -5.40 2.61 -7.61
CA LEU A 88 -4.86 2.95 -8.93
C LEU A 88 -5.46 4.26 -9.47
N VAL A 89 -6.78 4.43 -9.35
CA VAL A 89 -7.45 5.68 -9.76
C VAL A 89 -7.00 6.86 -8.90
N GLY A 90 -6.87 6.64 -7.59
CA GLY A 90 -6.33 7.66 -6.68
C GLY A 90 -4.91 8.09 -7.07
N SER A 91 -4.04 7.13 -7.38
CA SER A 91 -2.67 7.37 -7.88
C SER A 91 -2.66 8.18 -9.16
N ALA A 92 -3.41 7.73 -10.18
CA ALA A 92 -3.51 8.40 -11.47
C ALA A 92 -4.00 9.85 -11.30
N ALA A 93 -5.01 10.06 -10.46
CA ALA A 93 -5.55 11.39 -10.17
C ALA A 93 -4.53 12.26 -9.41
N PHE A 94 -3.82 11.73 -8.42
CA PHE A 94 -2.78 12.48 -7.72
C PHE A 94 -1.65 12.89 -8.68
N GLY A 95 -1.16 11.97 -9.50
CA GLY A 95 -0.18 12.27 -10.55
C GLY A 95 -0.69 13.38 -11.47
N LEU A 96 -1.94 13.28 -11.95
CA LEU A 96 -2.53 14.29 -12.83
C LEU A 96 -2.62 15.66 -12.15
N ALA A 97 -3.06 15.69 -10.88
CA ALA A 97 -3.12 16.92 -10.11
C ALA A 97 -1.75 17.57 -9.96
N ALA A 98 -0.72 16.77 -9.67
CA ALA A 98 0.65 17.23 -9.54
C ALA A 98 1.20 17.78 -10.85
N THR A 99 1.07 17.04 -11.96
CA THR A 99 1.50 17.50 -13.29
C THR A 99 0.78 18.79 -13.70
N CYS A 100 -0.54 18.88 -13.51
CA CYS A 100 -1.28 20.10 -13.80
C CYS A 100 -0.84 21.26 -12.90
N GLY A 101 -0.61 21.03 -11.61
CA GLY A 101 -0.13 22.06 -10.69
C GLY A 101 1.25 22.59 -11.10
N VAL A 102 2.15 21.71 -11.51
CA VAL A 102 3.48 22.06 -12.04
C VAL A 102 3.37 22.84 -13.35
N PHE A 103 2.51 22.39 -14.28
CA PHE A 103 2.28 23.08 -15.55
C PHE A 103 1.75 24.50 -15.33
N LEU A 104 0.75 24.66 -14.45
CA LEU A 104 0.20 25.96 -14.09
C LEU A 104 1.23 26.85 -13.38
N LEU A 105 2.08 26.27 -12.53
CA LEU A 105 3.15 26.99 -11.85
C LEU A 105 4.20 27.49 -12.85
N ILE A 106 4.65 26.65 -13.78
CA ILE A 106 5.61 27.03 -14.83
C ILE A 106 5.02 28.13 -15.70
N PHE A 107 3.77 27.97 -16.14
CA PHE A 107 3.07 28.98 -16.93
C PHE A 107 2.98 30.32 -16.20
N TYR A 108 2.61 30.30 -14.92
CA TYR A 108 2.53 31.48 -14.07
C TYR A 108 3.90 32.16 -13.89
N LEU A 109 4.96 31.37 -13.66
CA LEU A 109 6.33 31.90 -13.55
C LEU A 109 6.81 32.48 -14.88
N HIS A 110 6.45 31.88 -16.02
CA HIS A 110 6.82 32.41 -17.34
C HIS A 110 6.18 33.76 -17.63
N GLN A 111 4.93 33.98 -17.21
CA GLN A 111 4.31 35.31 -17.29
C GLN A 111 4.99 36.37 -16.40
N LEU A 112 5.60 35.95 -15.28
CA LEU A 112 6.33 36.88 -14.42
C LEU A 112 7.74 37.18 -14.95
N ASP A 113 8.37 36.24 -15.65
CA ASP A 113 9.78 36.34 -16.03
C ASP A 113 10.07 37.17 -17.28
N ASP A 114 9.04 37.47 -18.10
CA ASP A 114 9.13 38.55 -19.10
C ASP A 114 9.60 39.89 -18.47
N GLU A 115 9.53 40.04 -17.14
CA GLU A 115 10.04 41.19 -16.39
C GLU A 115 11.44 41.01 -15.73
N VAL A 116 11.95 39.78 -15.53
CA VAL A 116 13.10 39.53 -14.61
C VAL A 116 14.13 38.55 -15.18
N GLY A 117 14.58 38.77 -16.42
CA GLY A 117 15.47 37.87 -17.18
C GLY A 117 16.58 37.15 -16.37
N GLY A 118 16.35 35.86 -16.08
CA GLY A 118 17.35 34.96 -15.48
C GLY A 118 16.82 33.54 -15.23
N TRP A 119 16.83 32.69 -16.26
CA TRP A 119 16.34 31.32 -16.17
C TRP A 119 17.33 30.34 -15.51
N VAL A 120 16.83 29.52 -14.57
CA VAL A 120 17.41 28.21 -14.28
C VAL A 120 16.69 27.21 -15.19
N GLU A 121 17.40 26.66 -16.17
CA GLU A 121 16.91 25.57 -17.00
C GLU A 121 16.74 24.31 -16.14
N VAL A 122 15.61 24.19 -15.45
CA VAL A 122 15.23 22.94 -14.78
C VAL A 122 14.82 21.97 -15.87
N HIS A 123 15.67 20.98 -16.12
CA HIS A 123 15.42 19.98 -17.13
C HIS A 123 14.14 19.18 -16.81
N ASP A 124 13.23 19.02 -17.78
CA ASP A 124 11.93 18.36 -17.61
C ASP A 124 12.01 16.98 -16.93
N TRP A 125 13.06 16.20 -17.22
CA TRP A 125 13.32 14.91 -16.60
C TRP A 125 13.52 14.95 -15.08
N VAL A 126 14.11 16.03 -14.55
CA VAL A 126 14.31 16.19 -13.11
C VAL A 126 12.96 16.37 -12.43
N LEU A 127 12.10 17.19 -13.03
CA LEU A 127 10.75 17.46 -12.54
C LEU A 127 9.87 16.21 -12.62
N ALA A 128 9.90 15.51 -13.76
CA ALA A 128 9.21 14.24 -13.94
C ALA A 128 9.69 13.16 -12.94
N GLY A 129 10.99 13.13 -12.66
CA GLY A 129 11.58 12.24 -11.65
C GLY A 129 11.04 12.51 -10.25
N TRP A 130 11.00 13.78 -9.83
CA TRP A 130 10.42 14.18 -8.53
C TRP A 130 8.93 13.90 -8.46
N ALA A 131 8.17 14.19 -9.52
CA ALA A 131 6.75 13.87 -9.61
C ALA A 131 6.52 12.36 -9.44
N ALA A 132 7.33 11.53 -10.10
CA ALA A 132 7.25 10.08 -9.99
C ALA A 132 7.55 9.58 -8.57
N VAL A 133 8.53 10.16 -7.87
CA VAL A 133 8.84 9.86 -6.46
C VAL A 133 7.68 10.24 -5.54
N LEU A 134 7.12 11.44 -5.70
CA LEU A 134 5.97 11.88 -4.91
C LEU A 134 4.75 10.99 -5.14
N ASN A 135 4.48 10.60 -6.39
CA ASN A 135 3.40 9.70 -6.73
C ASN A 135 3.60 8.30 -6.10
N SER A 136 4.81 7.75 -6.15
CA SER A 136 5.13 6.48 -5.48
C SER A 136 4.97 6.57 -3.95
N CYS A 137 5.37 7.69 -3.33
CA CYS A 137 5.17 7.95 -1.89
C CYS A 137 3.68 8.04 -1.54
N PHE A 138 2.90 8.70 -2.39
CA PHE A 138 1.46 8.79 -2.24
C PHE A 138 0.79 7.41 -2.33
N ASP A 139 1.17 6.59 -3.32
CA ASP A 139 0.69 5.22 -3.45
C ASP A 139 0.93 4.42 -2.17
N MET A 140 2.17 4.42 -1.68
CA MET A 140 2.51 3.72 -0.44
C MET A 140 1.67 4.22 0.74
N THR A 141 1.41 5.52 0.81
CA THR A 141 0.57 6.13 1.85
C THR A 141 -0.88 5.68 1.74
N LEU A 142 -1.49 5.72 0.55
CA LEU A 142 -2.85 5.22 0.32
C LEU A 142 -2.97 3.75 0.71
N TRP A 143 -1.99 2.95 0.32
CA TRP A 143 -1.91 1.54 0.68
C TRP A 143 -1.83 1.34 2.20
N TYR A 144 -0.98 2.09 2.91
CA TYR A 144 -0.91 2.05 4.37
C TYR A 144 -2.22 2.44 5.05
N LEU A 145 -2.88 3.50 4.57
CA LEU A 145 -4.16 3.93 5.09
C LEU A 145 -5.25 2.86 4.89
N ARG A 146 -5.23 2.16 3.75
CA ARG A 146 -6.19 1.09 3.45
C ARG A 146 -5.87 -0.23 4.17
N SER A 147 -4.59 -0.51 4.43
CA SER A 147 -4.11 -1.76 5.02
C SER A 147 -4.12 -1.76 6.55
N CYS A 148 -4.84 -0.84 7.20
CA CYS A 148 -4.93 -0.81 8.65
C CYS A 148 -5.37 -2.19 9.18
N PRO A 149 -4.51 -2.93 9.93
CA PRO A 149 -4.83 -4.29 10.39
C PRO A 149 -6.08 -4.31 11.28
N CYS A 150 -6.33 -3.23 12.01
CA CYS A 150 -7.47 -3.13 12.89
C CYS A 150 -8.82 -3.03 12.15
N CYS A 151 -8.81 -2.66 10.87
CA CYS A 151 -10.03 -2.45 10.07
C CYS A 151 -10.30 -3.58 9.07
N GLN A 152 -9.36 -4.52 8.89
CA GLN A 152 -9.50 -5.59 7.91
C GLN A 152 -10.10 -6.86 8.55
N PRO A 153 -11.08 -7.52 7.91
CA PRO A 153 -11.61 -8.80 8.39
C PRO A 153 -10.51 -9.84 8.53
N GLY A 154 -10.48 -10.58 9.64
CA GLY A 154 -9.47 -11.62 9.90
C GLY A 154 -8.13 -11.10 10.46
N ALA A 155 -7.87 -9.79 10.40
CA ALA A 155 -6.68 -9.17 10.99
C ALA A 155 -6.88 -8.82 12.48
N ARG A 156 -7.67 -9.61 13.22
CA ARG A 156 -7.88 -9.48 14.67
C ARG A 156 -6.54 -9.70 15.38
N TYR A 157 -5.75 -8.65 15.44
CA TYR A 157 -4.72 -8.51 16.42
C TYR A 157 -5.42 -8.37 17.77
N ASP A 158 -5.08 -9.29 18.67
CA ASP A 158 -5.25 -9.15 20.12
C ASP A 158 -4.30 -8.04 20.62
N MET A 159 -4.44 -6.85 20.06
CA MET A 159 -3.70 -5.66 20.43
C MET A 159 -4.71 -4.72 21.06
N ASP A 160 -4.54 -4.44 22.35
CA ASP A 160 -5.17 -3.34 23.11
C ASP A 160 -4.97 -1.94 22.48
N MET A 161 -4.38 -1.84 21.29
CA MET A 161 -4.30 -0.62 20.52
C MET A 161 -5.68 -0.27 19.97
N ARG A 162 -6.29 0.74 20.61
CA ARG A 162 -7.47 1.45 20.10
C ARG A 162 -7.13 2.07 18.74
N CYS A 163 -7.27 1.30 17.66
CA CYS A 163 -7.47 1.87 16.34
C CYS A 163 -8.60 2.90 16.46
N GLY A 164 -8.45 4.08 15.83
CA GLY A 164 -9.48 5.14 15.85
C GLY A 164 -10.79 4.76 15.14
N GLY A 165 -11.04 3.46 15.00
CA GLY A 165 -12.27 2.86 14.51
C GLY A 165 -12.46 3.05 13.01
N PRO A 166 -13.71 2.86 12.56
CA PRO A 166 -14.14 3.14 11.19
C PRO A 166 -13.75 4.54 10.68
N GLY A 167 -13.50 5.50 11.58
CA GLY A 167 -13.14 6.88 11.26
C GLY A 167 -11.89 7.02 10.39
N TRP A 168 -10.84 6.21 10.61
CA TRP A 168 -9.62 6.28 9.79
C TRP A 168 -9.83 5.79 8.36
N VAL A 169 -10.65 4.75 8.18
CA VAL A 169 -11.02 4.26 6.85
C VAL A 169 -11.84 5.31 6.11
N TRP A 170 -12.78 5.96 6.81
CA TRP A 170 -13.53 7.08 6.27
C TRP A 170 -12.63 8.26 5.90
N LEU A 171 -11.70 8.64 6.78
CA LEU A 171 -10.74 9.70 6.50
C LEU A 171 -9.91 9.40 5.25
N GLY A 172 -9.37 8.18 5.13
CA GLY A 172 -8.61 7.77 3.95
C GLY A 172 -9.43 7.85 2.66
N ARG A 173 -10.70 7.41 2.69
CA ARG A 173 -11.63 7.53 1.56
C ARG A 173 -11.94 8.99 1.21
N SER A 174 -12.20 9.83 2.22
CA SER A 174 -12.47 11.25 2.02
C SER A 174 -11.27 12.00 1.47
N VAL A 175 -10.06 11.72 1.95
CA VAL A 175 -8.81 12.31 1.44
C VAL A 175 -8.60 11.92 -0.02
N ALA A 176 -8.73 10.63 -0.35
CA ALA A 176 -8.60 10.17 -1.74
C ALA A 176 -9.69 10.78 -2.65
N GLY A 177 -10.94 10.85 -2.19
CA GLY A 177 -12.02 11.50 -2.93
C GLY A 177 -11.75 12.99 -3.17
N LEU A 178 -11.25 13.71 -2.16
CA LEU A 178 -10.85 15.11 -2.29
C LEU A 178 -9.72 15.29 -3.32
N ILE A 179 -8.71 14.41 -3.30
CA ILE A 179 -7.61 14.44 -4.27
C ILE A 179 -8.12 14.23 -5.70
N VAL A 180 -9.06 13.30 -5.92
CA VAL A 180 -9.68 13.11 -7.24
C VAL A 180 -10.42 14.36 -7.69
N LEU A 181 -11.16 15.03 -6.79
CA LEU A 181 -11.85 16.28 -7.12
C LEU A 181 -10.86 17.40 -7.46
N VAL A 182 -9.77 17.54 -6.70
CA VAL A 182 -8.71 18.52 -6.97
C VAL A 182 -8.04 18.23 -8.31
N ALA A 183 -7.75 16.96 -8.62
CA ALA A 183 -7.19 16.54 -9.89
C ALA A 183 -8.10 16.86 -11.08
N ALA A 184 -9.39 16.58 -10.95
CA ALA A 184 -10.37 16.89 -11.99
C ALA A 184 -10.48 18.41 -12.21
N ALA A 185 -10.49 19.19 -11.13
CA ALA A 185 -10.53 20.65 -11.22
C ALA A 185 -9.26 21.21 -11.87
N SER A 186 -8.07 20.76 -11.45
CA SER A 186 -6.80 21.24 -12.00
C SER A 186 -6.60 20.82 -13.46
N ALA A 187 -7.01 19.60 -13.83
CA ALA A 187 -6.99 19.14 -15.21
C ALA A 187 -7.94 19.95 -16.09
N LEU A 188 -9.15 20.27 -15.59
CA LEU A 188 -10.09 21.13 -16.29
C LEU A 188 -9.51 22.55 -16.48
N THR A 189 -8.90 23.12 -15.44
CA THR A 189 -8.25 24.44 -15.52
C THR A 189 -7.08 24.43 -16.52
N ALA A 190 -6.20 23.42 -16.48
CA ALA A 190 -5.10 23.28 -17.42
C ALA A 190 -5.61 23.13 -18.85
N PHE A 191 -6.65 22.33 -19.07
CA PHE A 191 -7.28 22.16 -20.38
C PHE A 191 -7.87 23.48 -20.89
N MET A 192 -8.64 24.19 -20.07
CA MET A 192 -9.25 25.47 -20.45
C MET A 192 -8.19 26.53 -20.79
N LEU A 193 -7.12 26.61 -19.99
CA LEU A 193 -5.99 27.50 -20.25
C LEU A 193 -5.29 27.15 -21.56
N GLN A 194 -5.10 25.86 -21.82
CA GLN A 194 -4.48 25.40 -23.05
C GLN A 194 -5.35 25.72 -24.27
N THR A 195 -6.68 25.50 -24.20
CA THR A 195 -7.58 25.86 -25.29
C THR A 195 -7.56 27.36 -25.59
N TRP A 196 -7.46 28.19 -24.55
CA TRP A 196 -7.34 29.64 -24.69
C TRP A 196 -6.02 30.04 -25.36
N LEU A 197 -4.90 29.44 -24.97
CA LEU A 197 -3.59 29.69 -25.61
C LEU A 197 -3.56 29.30 -27.09
N ILE A 198 -4.19 28.17 -27.45
CA ILE A 198 -4.29 27.71 -28.83
C ILE A 198 -5.13 28.68 -29.67
N GLU A 199 -6.20 29.25 -29.09
CA GLU A 199 -7.03 30.25 -29.77
C GLU A 199 -6.27 31.54 -30.02
N GLU A 200 -5.46 31.99 -29.05
CA GLU A 200 -4.64 33.21 -29.18
C GLU A 200 -3.44 33.01 -30.11
N ASN A 201 -2.86 31.80 -30.15
CA ASN A 201 -1.64 31.49 -30.89
C ASN A 201 -1.79 30.18 -31.70
N PRO A 202 -2.49 30.20 -32.85
CA PRO A 202 -2.78 28.99 -33.63
C PRO A 202 -1.54 28.28 -34.19
N GLU A 203 -0.39 28.98 -34.30
CA GLU A 203 0.88 28.39 -34.73
C GLU A 203 1.44 27.36 -33.72
N ILE A 204 0.99 27.40 -32.46
CA ILE A 204 1.40 26.48 -31.38
C ILE A 204 0.60 25.16 -31.42
N GLY A 205 -0.42 25.06 -32.28
CA GLY A 205 -1.50 24.05 -32.22
C GLY A 205 -1.11 22.57 -32.42
N ALA A 206 0.14 22.24 -32.78
CA ALA A 206 0.57 20.85 -32.96
C ALA A 206 1.07 20.17 -31.67
N GLU A 207 1.52 20.92 -30.66
CA GLU A 207 2.02 20.36 -29.38
C GLU A 207 0.94 20.29 -28.28
N SER A 208 -0.32 20.43 -28.68
CA SER A 208 -1.52 20.68 -27.85
C SER A 208 -1.91 19.63 -26.82
N PHE A 209 -1.11 18.59 -26.59
CA PHE A 209 -1.32 17.61 -25.52
C PHE A 209 -0.02 17.20 -24.83
N SER A 210 1.02 18.05 -24.90
CA SER A 210 2.31 17.81 -24.24
C SER A 210 2.11 17.47 -22.76
N PHE A 211 1.26 18.20 -22.04
CA PHE A 211 0.98 17.92 -20.62
C PHE A 211 0.42 16.50 -20.37
N LEU A 212 -0.50 16.01 -21.22
CA LEU A 212 -1.10 14.69 -21.02
C LEU A 212 -0.10 13.58 -21.34
N SER A 213 0.75 13.81 -22.35
CA SER A 213 1.86 12.92 -22.66
C SER A 213 2.90 12.89 -21.53
N SER A 214 3.25 14.06 -20.97
CA SER A 214 4.14 14.19 -19.82
C SER A 214 3.57 13.50 -18.60
N TRP A 215 2.30 13.73 -18.27
CA TRP A 215 1.60 13.01 -17.19
C TRP A 215 1.63 11.49 -17.41
N SER A 216 1.36 11.02 -18.63
CA SER A 216 1.37 9.58 -18.94
C SER A 216 2.76 8.97 -18.77
N LEU A 217 3.80 9.69 -19.19
CA LEU A 217 5.20 9.29 -19.00
C LEU A 217 5.59 9.29 -17.52
N GLU A 218 5.28 10.35 -16.78
CA GLU A 218 5.51 10.48 -15.33
C GLU A 218 4.82 9.35 -14.56
N PHE A 219 3.56 9.08 -14.88
CA PHE A 219 2.78 8.01 -14.26
C PHE A 219 3.36 6.63 -14.60
N GLY A 220 3.76 6.41 -15.85
CA GLY A 220 4.45 5.19 -16.28
C GLY A 220 5.78 4.98 -15.54
N LEU A 221 6.62 6.02 -15.45
CA LEU A 221 7.90 6.00 -14.72
C LEU A 221 7.68 5.73 -13.23
N SER A 222 6.69 6.37 -12.63
CA SER A 222 6.30 6.14 -11.23
C SER A 222 5.94 4.69 -11.01
N LEU A 223 5.03 4.14 -11.82
CA LEU A 223 4.53 2.79 -11.65
C LEU A 223 5.60 1.72 -11.89
N PHE A 224 6.37 1.81 -12.99
CA PHE A 224 7.22 0.71 -13.44
C PHE A 224 8.69 0.82 -13.03
N ILE A 225 9.17 2.00 -12.64
CA ILE A 225 10.57 2.20 -12.27
C ILE A 225 10.67 2.64 -10.82
N VAL A 226 10.06 3.76 -10.46
CA VAL A 226 10.26 4.37 -9.15
C VAL A 226 9.60 3.54 -8.05
N SER A 227 8.36 3.06 -8.24
CA SER A 227 7.65 2.26 -7.26
C SER A 227 8.39 0.95 -6.92
N PRO A 228 8.85 0.12 -7.87
CA PRO A 228 9.68 -1.05 -7.57
C PRO A 228 10.97 -0.73 -6.80
N ILE A 229 11.67 0.35 -7.16
CA ILE A 229 12.87 0.81 -6.45
C ILE A 229 12.52 1.17 -5.00
N MET A 230 11.46 1.94 -4.80
CA MET A 230 11.02 2.32 -3.47
C MET A 230 10.61 1.10 -2.65
N PHE A 231 9.87 0.15 -3.22
CA PHE A 231 9.52 -1.10 -2.55
C PHE A 231 10.76 -1.89 -2.14
N PHE A 232 11.81 -1.94 -2.96
CA PHE A 232 13.08 -2.55 -2.59
C PHE A 232 13.76 -1.83 -1.43
N ILE A 233 13.77 -0.48 -1.43
CA ILE A 233 14.31 0.32 -0.32
C ILE A 233 13.58 0.01 1.00
N PHE A 234 12.24 -0.05 0.99
CA PHE A 234 11.46 -0.39 2.19
C PHE A 234 11.63 -1.86 2.60
N PHE A 235 11.60 -2.78 1.64
CA PHE A 235 11.74 -4.22 1.88
C PHE A 235 13.10 -4.57 2.47
N SER A 236 14.18 -4.01 1.91
CA SER A 236 15.54 -4.23 2.40
C SER A 236 15.74 -3.67 3.81
N GLY A 237 14.96 -2.65 4.19
CA GLY A 237 15.07 -1.99 5.48
C GLY A 237 16.31 -1.10 5.60
N ILE A 238 16.89 -0.68 4.47
CA ILE A 238 18.10 0.18 4.46
C ILE A 238 17.87 1.51 5.17
N LEU A 239 16.64 2.02 5.17
CA LEU A 239 16.24 3.22 5.92
C LEU A 239 16.04 2.95 7.43
N GLY A 240 15.92 1.69 7.83
CA GLY A 240 15.66 1.24 9.19
C GLY A 240 16.87 1.29 10.13
N CYS A 241 18.06 1.68 9.64
CA CYS A 241 19.23 1.93 10.48
C CYS A 241 18.94 2.97 11.58
N PHE A 242 17.94 3.85 11.38
CA PHE A 242 17.59 4.94 12.29
C PHE A 242 16.33 4.67 13.12
N ARG A 243 16.28 3.60 13.95
CA ARG A 243 15.33 3.35 15.08
C ARG A 243 13.80 3.49 14.82
N PHE A 244 13.36 3.85 13.61
CA PHE A 244 11.95 4.06 13.30
C PHE A 244 11.27 2.71 13.07
N PRO A 245 10.27 2.34 13.88
CA PRO A 245 9.66 1.01 13.85
C PRO A 245 8.92 0.69 12.55
N PHE A 246 8.61 1.70 11.72
CA PHE A 246 7.92 1.56 10.45
C PHE A 246 8.86 1.38 9.23
N LEU A 247 10.17 1.60 9.38
CA LEU A 247 11.16 1.55 8.29
C LEU A 247 12.07 0.30 8.31
N GLY A 248 11.77 -0.66 9.19
CA GLY A 248 12.69 -1.77 9.47
C GLY A 248 12.82 -2.85 8.38
N GLY A 249 11.90 -2.89 7.40
CA GLY A 249 11.89 -3.89 6.34
C GLY A 249 11.83 -5.35 6.84
N ARG A 250 12.20 -6.28 5.96
CA ARG A 250 12.27 -7.72 6.25
C ARG A 250 13.22 -8.08 7.39
N PRO A 251 14.45 -7.55 7.47
CA PRO A 251 15.38 -7.93 8.54
C PRO A 251 14.86 -7.58 9.94
N TYR A 252 14.12 -6.49 10.08
CA TYR A 252 13.49 -6.13 11.35
C TYR A 252 12.38 -7.11 11.73
N GLU A 253 11.51 -7.50 10.79
CA GLU A 253 10.42 -8.43 11.07
C GLU A 253 10.91 -9.80 11.50
N ILE A 254 11.92 -10.35 10.83
CA ILE A 254 12.52 -11.64 11.19
C ILE A 254 13.11 -11.57 12.60
N ARG A 255 13.85 -10.51 12.94
CA ARG A 255 14.40 -10.32 14.29
C ARG A 255 13.31 -10.22 15.35
N ARG A 256 12.18 -9.56 15.03
CA ARG A 256 11.02 -9.48 15.94
C ARG A 256 10.40 -10.86 16.16
N GLU A 257 10.15 -11.62 15.09
CA GLU A 257 9.56 -12.96 15.15
C GLU A 257 10.46 -13.96 15.91
N GLN A 258 11.78 -13.90 15.68
CA GLN A 258 12.76 -14.69 16.44
C GLN A 258 12.73 -14.38 17.94
N LYS A 259 12.67 -13.09 18.31
CA LYS A 259 12.55 -12.68 19.72
C LYS A 259 11.27 -13.19 20.37
N GLU A 260 10.14 -13.07 19.68
CA GLU A 260 8.85 -13.58 20.18
C GLU A 260 8.88 -15.10 20.36
N ASN A 261 9.48 -15.83 19.43
CA ASN A 261 9.62 -17.29 19.52
C ASN A 261 10.51 -17.70 20.70
N MET A 262 11.67 -17.04 20.89
CA MET A 262 12.54 -17.27 22.05
C MET A 262 11.82 -16.99 23.38
N GLN A 263 11.02 -15.92 23.45
CA GLN A 263 10.23 -15.60 24.64
C GLN A 263 9.15 -16.66 24.92
N LYS A 264 8.47 -17.15 23.90
CA LYS A 264 7.47 -18.24 24.02
C LYS A 264 8.13 -19.54 24.50
N GLU A 265 9.30 -19.88 23.98
CA GLU A 265 10.07 -21.05 24.43
C GLU A 265 10.54 -20.93 25.89
N ASN A 266 11.06 -19.76 26.28
CA ASN A 266 11.49 -19.52 27.66
C ASN A 266 10.31 -19.61 28.64
N LYS A 267 9.15 -19.05 28.28
CA LYS A 267 7.91 -19.20 29.07
C LYS A 267 7.50 -20.66 29.22
N LYS A 268 7.54 -21.45 28.14
CA LYS A 268 7.23 -22.90 28.19
C LYS A 268 8.19 -23.68 29.09
N LYS A 269 9.46 -23.28 29.14
CA LYS A 269 10.48 -23.91 30.00
C LYS A 269 10.38 -23.49 31.47
N GLY A 270 9.42 -22.63 31.85
CA GLY A 270 9.34 -22.05 33.20
C GLY A 270 10.56 -21.20 33.55
N ALA A 271 11.35 -20.79 32.56
CA ALA A 271 12.56 -20.01 32.77
C ALA A 271 12.16 -18.60 33.20
N LYS A 272 12.79 -18.11 34.29
CA LYS A 272 12.66 -16.71 34.68
C LYS A 272 13.08 -15.82 33.49
N PRO A 273 12.37 -14.70 33.24
CA PRO A 273 12.67 -13.84 32.10
C PRO A 273 14.13 -13.36 32.17
N VAL A 274 14.91 -13.68 31.14
CA VAL A 274 16.27 -13.16 30.95
C VAL A 274 16.14 -11.66 30.71
N LYS A 275 16.55 -10.84 31.69
CA LYS A 275 16.38 -9.39 31.64
C LYS A 275 17.28 -8.69 30.62
N ASP A 276 18.29 -9.37 30.09
CA ASP A 276 19.33 -8.73 29.27
C ASP A 276 19.51 -9.47 27.93
N TYR A 277 18.55 -9.34 27.02
CA TYR A 277 18.83 -9.65 25.61
C TYR A 277 19.44 -8.42 24.96
N VAL A 278 20.78 -8.36 24.98
CA VAL A 278 21.53 -7.48 24.09
C VAL A 278 21.51 -8.16 22.71
N PRO A 279 20.89 -7.55 21.68
CA PRO A 279 20.99 -8.12 20.34
C PRO A 279 22.46 -8.24 19.98
N PRO A 280 22.90 -9.32 19.31
CA PRO A 280 24.26 -9.38 18.80
C PRO A 280 24.48 -8.10 17.97
N SER A 281 25.39 -7.25 18.43
CA SER A 281 25.96 -6.22 17.57
C SER A 281 26.47 -6.98 16.37
N GLY A 282 25.88 -6.72 15.20
CA GLY A 282 26.37 -7.34 13.98
C GLY A 282 27.79 -6.86 13.80
N ASP A 283 28.75 -7.71 14.15
CA ASP A 283 30.12 -7.58 13.70
C ASP A 283 30.04 -7.67 12.18
N SER A 284 30.14 -6.51 11.55
CA SER A 284 30.20 -6.33 10.12
C SER A 284 31.59 -6.77 9.65
N ASP A 285 31.78 -8.07 9.53
CA ASP A 285 32.83 -8.65 8.70
C ASP A 285 32.28 -8.80 7.26
N VAL A 286 32.09 -7.67 6.58
CA VAL A 286 31.97 -7.56 5.11
C VAL A 286 32.60 -6.26 4.66
#